data_AF-A0AAV1HFJ7-F1
#
_entry.id   AF-A0AAV1HFJ7-F1
#
_cell.length_a   1.000
_cell.length_b   1.000
_cell.length_c   1.000
_cell.angle_alpha   90.00
_cell.angle_beta   90.00
_cell.angle_gamma   90.00
#
_symmetry.space_group_name_H-M   'P 1'
#
loop_
_entity.id
_entity.type
_entity.pdbx_description
1 polymer ?
#
loop_
_entity_poly.entity_id
_entity_poly.type
_entity_poly.pdbx_seq_one_letter_code
_entity_poly.pdbx_strand_id
1 'polypeptide(L)'
;MVICKETCAVIIALHKKGFTGKDIAASKVAPKTIIYQIIKTRGSVIVRKASGRRRKSIKSQDCLSCRIGGTTSAELAQEWQQAGVSTSTCTVRRRLLEEGLVSRRAAKKTILSRKKTHKGQTDILQKYRDWTPEDWGKVIFFPDCLEHLDISLF
;
A
#
# COMPACT_ATOMS: atom_id res chain seq x y z
N MET A 1 15.70 15.67 23.93
CA MET A 1 16.52 14.84 24.83
C MET A 1 15.95 13.44 24.83
N VAL A 2 16.67 12.46 24.29
CA VAL A 2 16.22 11.07 24.23
C VAL A 2 16.62 10.41 25.55
N ILE A 3 15.63 10.03 26.35
CA ILE A 3 15.87 9.29 27.60
C ILE A 3 16.07 7.82 27.20
N CYS A 4 17.19 7.21 27.61
CA CYS A 4 17.42 5.81 27.32
C CYS A 4 16.45 4.93 28.12
N LYS A 5 16.00 3.81 27.54
CA LYS A 5 15.03 2.91 28.19
C LYS A 5 15.56 2.36 29.53
N GLU A 6 16.88 2.20 29.63
CA GLU A 6 17.58 1.71 30.81
C GLU A 6 17.45 2.67 32.01
N THR A 7 17.67 3.98 31.82
CA THR A 7 17.51 4.97 32.91
C THR A 7 16.08 5.03 33.41
N CYS A 8 15.09 4.93 32.50
CA CYS A 8 13.69 4.81 32.90
C CYS A 8 13.44 3.55 33.74
N ALA A 9 13.97 2.40 33.35
CA ALA A 9 13.82 1.15 34.09
C ALA A 9 14.43 1.23 35.50
N VAL A 10 15.62 1.84 35.63
CA VAL A 10 16.28 2.08 36.92
C VAL A 10 15.43 2.97 37.83
N ILE A 11 14.90 4.08 37.31
CA ILE A 11 14.04 5.00 38.07
C ILE A 11 12.76 4.30 38.54
N ILE A 12 12.14 3.47 37.68
CA ILE A 12 10.95 2.70 38.04
C ILE A 12 11.28 1.67 39.13
N ALA A 13 12.41 0.97 39.03
CA ALA A 13 12.83 -0.01 40.01
C ALA A 13 13.11 0.64 41.38
N LEU A 14 13.77 1.79 41.43
CA LEU A 14 14.00 2.56 42.65
C LEU A 14 12.68 3.05 43.27
N HIS A 15 11.78 3.57 42.45
CA HIS A 15 10.46 4.01 42.92
C HIS A 15 9.62 2.86 43.47
N LYS A 16 9.68 1.67 42.86
CA LYS A 16 9.03 0.45 43.37
C LYS A 16 9.61 -0.04 44.69
N LYS A 17 10.90 0.22 44.94
CA LYS A 17 11.57 -0.08 46.22
C LYS A 17 11.25 0.92 47.34
N GLY A 18 10.41 1.94 47.07
CA GLY A 18 9.96 2.92 48.07
C GLY A 18 10.82 4.18 48.18
N PHE A 19 11.84 4.36 47.33
CA PHE A 19 12.61 5.59 47.30
C PHE A 19 11.76 6.76 46.78
N THR A 20 11.85 7.92 47.44
CA THR A 20 11.13 9.10 46.98
C THR A 20 11.82 9.74 45.78
N GLY A 21 11.07 10.49 44.96
CA GLY A 21 11.64 11.20 43.81
C GLY A 21 12.80 12.16 44.16
N LYS A 22 12.85 12.64 45.43
CA LYS A 22 13.97 13.45 45.94
C LYS A 22 15.23 12.60 46.12
N ASP A 23 15.10 11.41 46.69
CA ASP A 23 16.21 10.48 46.91
C ASP A 23 16.79 9.98 45.58
N ILE A 24 15.90 9.70 44.61
CA ILE A 24 16.31 9.33 43.25
C ILE A 24 17.02 10.50 42.55
N ALA A 25 16.59 11.74 42.76
CA ALA A 25 17.30 12.91 42.22
C ALA A 25 18.69 13.10 42.85
N ALA A 26 18.84 12.79 44.14
CA ALA A 26 20.13 12.82 44.83
C ALA A 26 21.12 11.77 44.27
N SER A 27 20.62 10.63 43.75
CA SER A 27 21.44 9.61 43.08
C SER A 27 22.01 10.04 41.72
N LYS A 28 21.69 11.26 41.23
CA LYS A 28 22.17 11.86 39.97
C LYS A 28 21.96 11.03 38.69
N VAL A 29 21.01 10.07 38.71
CA VAL A 29 20.67 9.22 37.55
C VAL A 29 20.04 10.01 36.40
N ALA A 30 19.23 11.03 36.70
CA ALA A 30 18.60 11.91 35.72
C ALA A 30 18.25 13.27 36.34
N PRO A 31 17.98 14.32 35.53
CA PRO A 31 17.49 15.58 36.04
C PRO A 31 16.16 15.41 36.80
N LYS A 32 15.98 16.19 37.87
CA LYS A 32 14.78 16.16 38.73
C LYS A 32 13.47 16.15 37.93
N THR A 33 13.36 17.03 36.94
CA THR A 33 12.16 17.15 36.07
C THR A 33 11.81 15.87 35.35
N ILE A 34 12.81 15.14 34.86
CA ILE A 34 12.64 13.87 34.15
C ILE A 34 12.20 12.76 35.10
N ILE A 35 12.79 12.69 36.30
CA ILE A 35 12.41 11.72 37.33
C ILE A 35 10.92 11.86 37.69
N TYR A 36 10.47 13.09 37.96
CA TYR A 36 9.05 13.33 38.26
C TYR A 36 8.14 13.04 37.07
N GLN A 37 8.55 13.35 35.84
CA GLN A 37 7.78 12.99 34.64
C GLN A 37 7.65 11.48 34.49
N ILE A 38 8.73 10.71 34.65
CA ILE A 38 8.73 9.24 34.56
C ILE A 38 7.86 8.61 35.64
N ILE A 39 7.95 9.08 36.89
CA ILE A 39 7.09 8.62 37.98
C ILE A 39 5.62 8.91 37.65
N LYS A 40 5.31 10.12 37.17
CA LYS A 40 3.95 10.53 36.81
C LYS A 40 3.38 9.72 35.64
N THR A 41 4.18 9.40 34.63
CA THR A 41 3.77 8.59 33.47
C THR A 41 3.92 7.08 33.70
N ARG A 42 4.19 6.64 34.93
CA ARG A 42 4.40 5.24 35.33
C ARG A 42 5.46 4.51 34.49
N GLY A 43 6.49 5.24 34.05
CA GLY A 43 7.55 4.63 33.26
C GLY A 43 7.25 4.44 31.78
N SER A 44 6.18 5.04 31.25
CA SER A 44 5.96 5.06 29.81
C SER A 44 7.06 5.87 29.12
N VAL A 45 8.03 5.15 28.55
CA VAL A 45 9.11 5.69 27.70
C VAL A 45 8.67 5.81 26.24
N ILE A 46 7.38 5.54 25.96
CA ILE A 46 6.86 5.59 24.60
C ILE A 46 6.85 7.06 24.18
N VAL A 47 7.88 7.45 23.44
CA VAL A 47 7.92 8.71 22.72
C VAL A 47 6.77 8.65 21.72
N ARG A 48 5.70 9.39 22.00
CA ARG A 48 4.59 9.53 21.06
C ARG A 48 5.13 10.20 19.81
N LYS A 49 4.84 9.61 18.66
CA LYS A 49 5.13 10.25 17.38
C LYS A 49 4.42 11.61 17.37
N ALA A 50 5.17 12.67 17.05
CA ALA A 50 4.58 13.99 16.89
C ALA A 50 3.50 13.92 15.79
N SER A 51 2.41 14.65 15.97
CA SER A 51 1.28 14.67 15.03
C SER A 51 1.66 15.19 13.63
N GLY A 52 2.84 15.81 13.50
CA GLY A 52 3.34 16.36 12.24
C GLY A 52 2.48 17.51 11.71
N ARG A 53 2.81 17.95 10.50
CA ARG A 53 2.05 19.00 9.79
C ARG A 53 0.75 18.41 9.24
N ARG A 54 -0.35 19.17 9.34
CA ARG A 54 -1.62 18.82 8.70
C ARG A 54 -1.46 18.66 7.19
N ARG A 55 -2.22 17.72 6.62
CA ARG A 55 -2.28 17.47 5.18
C ARG A 55 -2.97 18.64 4.48
N LYS A 56 -2.57 18.92 3.24
CA LYS A 56 -3.27 19.88 2.36
C LYS A 56 -4.48 19.27 1.66
N SER A 57 -4.44 17.97 1.33
CA SER A 57 -5.55 17.24 0.72
C SER A 57 -6.48 16.67 1.78
N ILE A 58 -7.76 16.56 1.43
CA ILE A 58 -8.80 15.90 2.22
C ILE A 58 -9.02 14.50 1.66
N LYS A 59 -9.40 13.53 2.52
CA LYS A 59 -9.64 12.13 2.13
C LYS A 59 -10.59 11.97 0.92
N SER A 60 -11.64 12.79 0.84
CA SER A 60 -12.58 12.78 -0.30
C SER A 60 -11.91 13.08 -1.65
N GLN A 61 -10.96 14.02 -1.66
CA GLN A 61 -10.21 14.39 -2.86
C GLN A 61 -9.24 13.28 -3.27
N ASP A 62 -8.58 12.66 -2.28
CA ASP A 62 -7.71 11.51 -2.50
C ASP A 62 -8.52 10.32 -3.08
N CYS A 63 -9.75 10.07 -2.60
CA CYS A 63 -10.62 9.00 -3.10
C CYS A 63 -11.19 9.23 -4.50
N LEU A 64 -11.47 10.48 -4.90
CA LEU A 64 -11.90 10.81 -6.26
C LEU A 64 -10.83 10.41 -7.28
N SER A 65 -9.57 10.68 -6.95
CA SER A 65 -8.42 10.26 -7.77
C SER A 65 -8.32 8.74 -7.94
N CYS A 66 -8.83 7.95 -6.99
CA CYS A 66 -8.82 6.49 -7.09
C CYS A 66 -9.82 5.94 -8.12
N ARG A 67 -10.89 6.69 -8.44
CA ARG A 67 -11.96 6.23 -9.33
C ARG A 67 -11.65 6.45 -10.81
N ILE A 68 -10.90 7.50 -11.11
CA ILE A 68 -10.52 7.89 -12.46
C ILE A 68 -9.22 7.16 -12.82
N GLY A 69 -9.30 5.83 -12.96
CA GLY A 69 -8.15 5.04 -13.39
C GLY A 69 -7.69 5.49 -14.79
N GLY A 70 -6.40 5.71 -14.98
CA GLY A 70 -5.80 6.00 -16.29
C GLY A 70 -5.33 7.44 -16.52
N THR A 71 -5.52 8.37 -15.57
CA THR A 71 -4.98 9.73 -15.67
C THR A 71 -3.56 9.83 -15.13
N THR A 72 -2.79 10.76 -15.69
CA THR A 72 -1.42 11.04 -15.25
C THR A 72 -1.45 11.88 -13.97
N SER A 73 -0.44 11.73 -13.10
CA SER A 73 -0.32 12.56 -11.88
C SER A 73 -0.29 14.08 -12.13
N ALA A 74 0.04 14.50 -13.35
CA ALA A 74 0.02 15.90 -13.77
C ALA A 74 -1.40 16.42 -14.01
N GLU A 75 -2.23 15.63 -14.71
CA GLU A 75 -3.64 15.95 -14.96
C GLU A 75 -4.41 16.02 -13.64
N LEU A 76 -4.19 15.04 -12.75
CA LEU A 76 -4.74 15.04 -11.40
C LEU A 76 -4.32 16.26 -10.57
N ALA A 77 -3.08 16.72 -10.71
CA ALA A 77 -2.63 17.93 -10.02
C ALA A 77 -3.34 19.19 -10.53
N GLN A 78 -3.61 19.26 -11.84
CA GLN A 78 -4.36 20.35 -12.46
C GLN A 78 -5.83 20.34 -12.01
N GLU A 79 -6.48 19.17 -11.97
CA GLU A 79 -7.84 19.01 -11.43
C GLU A 79 -7.92 19.45 -9.96
N TRP A 80 -6.94 19.07 -9.15
CA TRP A 80 -6.87 19.50 -7.75
C TRP A 80 -6.68 21.00 -7.62
N GLN A 81 -5.90 21.62 -8.50
CA GLN A 81 -5.72 23.05 -8.54
C GLN A 81 -7.01 23.79 -8.93
N GLN A 82 -7.78 23.25 -9.89
CA GLN A 82 -9.11 23.77 -10.25
C GLN A 82 -10.09 23.67 -9.08
N ALA A 83 -10.01 22.60 -8.29
CA ALA A 83 -10.79 22.43 -7.06
C ALA A 83 -10.28 23.29 -5.88
N GLY A 84 -9.31 24.18 -6.09
CA GLY A 84 -8.77 25.09 -5.09
C GLY A 84 -7.69 24.49 -4.18
N VAL A 85 -7.20 23.28 -4.47
CA VAL A 85 -6.15 22.63 -3.67
C VAL A 85 -4.79 22.79 -4.34
N SER A 86 -4.00 23.74 -3.85
CA SER A 86 -2.62 23.93 -4.30
C SER A 86 -1.74 22.75 -3.87
N THR A 87 -1.51 21.82 -4.80
CA THR A 87 -0.65 20.64 -4.62
C THR A 87 0.32 20.46 -5.77
N SER A 88 1.48 19.86 -5.46
CA SER A 88 2.44 19.46 -6.48
C SER A 88 2.13 18.05 -6.98
N THR A 89 2.58 17.73 -8.19
CA THR A 89 2.53 16.38 -8.77
C THR A 89 3.16 15.32 -7.87
N CYS A 90 4.24 15.66 -7.16
CA CYS A 90 4.87 14.78 -6.16
C CYS A 90 3.93 14.46 -4.99
N THR A 91 3.13 15.44 -4.55
CA THR A 91 2.15 15.24 -3.48
C THR A 91 1.04 14.29 -3.93
N VAL A 92 0.53 14.49 -5.16
CA VAL A 92 -0.48 13.64 -5.79
C VAL A 92 0.05 12.20 -5.91
N ARG A 93 1.25 12.01 -6.46
CA ARG A 93 1.87 10.68 -6.57
C ARG A 93 2.01 9.97 -5.22
N ARG A 94 2.47 10.68 -4.19
CA ARG A 94 2.57 10.10 -2.84
C ARG A 94 1.21 9.67 -2.30
N ARG A 95 0.15 10.44 -2.57
CA ARG A 95 -1.22 10.10 -2.16
C ARG A 95 -1.73 8.84 -2.86
N LEU A 96 -1.54 8.77 -4.18
CA LEU A 96 -1.88 7.57 -4.95
C LEU A 96 -1.18 6.32 -4.39
N LEU A 97 0.12 6.43 -4.04
CA LEU A 97 0.87 5.32 -3.44
C LEU A 97 0.39 4.96 -2.03
N GLU A 98 0.02 5.94 -1.19
CA GLU A 98 -0.57 5.69 0.13
C GLU A 98 -1.91 4.92 0.03
N GLU A 99 -2.69 5.17 -1.03
CA GLU A 99 -3.95 4.48 -1.33
C GLU A 99 -3.74 3.15 -2.11
N GLY A 100 -2.48 2.75 -2.37
CA GLY A 100 -2.16 1.49 -3.07
C GLY A 100 -2.28 1.54 -4.59
N LEU A 101 -2.49 2.71 -5.18
CA LEU A 101 -2.56 2.91 -6.62
C LEU A 101 -1.15 3.03 -7.20
N VAL A 102 -0.75 1.97 -7.88
CA VAL A 102 0.54 1.87 -8.54
C VAL A 102 0.33 1.84 -10.04
N SER A 103 1.05 2.68 -10.77
CA SER A 103 1.05 2.62 -12.23
C SER A 103 1.65 1.29 -12.68
N ARG A 104 0.92 0.57 -13.54
CA ARG A 104 1.40 -0.66 -14.17
C ARG A 104 1.22 -0.54 -15.67
N ARG A 105 2.12 -1.17 -16.42
CA ARG A 105 1.96 -1.30 -17.86
C ARG A 105 0.98 -2.43 -18.13
N ALA A 106 -0.13 -2.11 -18.81
CA ALA A 106 -1.05 -3.14 -19.27
C ALA A 106 -0.34 -4.10 -20.23
N ALA A 107 -0.62 -5.41 -20.12
CA ALA A 107 -0.14 -6.39 -21.07
C ALA A 107 -0.68 -6.05 -22.47
N LYS A 108 0.18 -6.06 -23.48
CA LYS A 108 -0.24 -5.89 -24.87
C LYS A 108 -1.07 -7.12 -25.26
N LYS A 109 -2.38 -6.92 -25.43
CA LYS A 109 -3.28 -7.91 -26.02
C LYS A 109 -3.56 -7.52 -27.46
N THR A 110 -3.66 -8.50 -28.34
CA THR A 110 -4.17 -8.26 -29.69
C THR A 110 -5.60 -7.73 -29.57
N ILE A 111 -5.96 -6.76 -30.42
CA ILE A 111 -7.31 -6.21 -30.45
C ILE A 111 -8.18 -7.24 -31.17
N LEU A 112 -8.83 -8.10 -30.40
CA LEU A 112 -9.72 -9.10 -30.96
C LEU A 112 -11.10 -8.46 -31.18
N SER A 113 -11.68 -8.66 -32.37
CA SER A 113 -13.03 -8.14 -32.66
C SER A 113 -14.08 -8.92 -31.86
N ARG A 114 -15.10 -8.23 -31.33
CA ARG A 114 -16.16 -8.82 -30.49
C ARG A 114 -16.77 -10.11 -31.08
N LYS A 115 -16.86 -10.19 -32.41
CA LYS A 115 -17.38 -11.36 -33.14
C LYS A 115 -16.39 -12.54 -33.20
N LYS A 116 -15.08 -12.28 -33.36
CA LYS A 116 -14.04 -13.32 -33.49
C LYS A 116 -13.61 -13.92 -32.13
N THR A 117 -13.73 -13.18 -31.02
CA THR A 117 -13.22 -13.61 -29.70
C THR A 117 -14.19 -14.44 -28.89
N HIS A 118 -15.36 -13.91 -28.58
CA HIS A 118 -16.11 -14.38 -27.41
C HIS A 118 -17.09 -15.51 -27.73
N LYS A 119 -17.53 -15.63 -28.98
CA LYS A 119 -18.32 -16.80 -29.40
C LYS A 119 -17.39 -17.93 -29.81
N GLY A 120 -16.61 -17.75 -30.88
CA GLY A 120 -15.73 -18.79 -31.40
C GLY A 120 -14.75 -19.42 -30.39
N GLN A 121 -14.03 -18.61 -29.60
CA GLN A 121 -13.09 -19.20 -28.62
C GLN A 121 -13.82 -19.86 -27.44
N THR A 122 -14.95 -19.30 -26.99
CA THR A 122 -15.73 -19.91 -25.91
C THR A 122 -16.38 -21.21 -26.39
N ASP A 123 -16.88 -21.25 -27.61
CA ASP A 123 -17.49 -22.44 -28.22
C ASP A 123 -16.45 -23.55 -28.38
N ILE A 124 -15.22 -23.23 -28.81
CA ILE A 124 -14.09 -24.18 -28.89
C ILE A 124 -13.70 -24.69 -27.50
N LEU A 125 -13.53 -23.79 -26.53
CA LEU A 125 -13.18 -24.18 -25.15
C LEU A 125 -14.27 -25.02 -24.49
N GLN A 126 -15.53 -24.76 -24.82
CA GLN A 126 -16.67 -25.51 -24.30
C GLN A 126 -16.80 -26.88 -24.97
N LYS A 127 -16.50 -26.98 -26.27
CA LYS A 127 -16.54 -28.24 -27.04
C LYS A 127 -15.46 -29.24 -26.59
N TYR A 128 -14.29 -28.75 -26.21
CA TYR A 128 -13.14 -29.58 -25.81
C TYR A 128 -12.87 -29.52 -24.30
N ARG A 129 -13.85 -29.10 -23.50
CA ARG A 129 -13.73 -28.95 -22.04
C ARG A 129 -13.45 -30.28 -21.34
N ASP A 130 -14.10 -31.34 -21.82
CA ASP A 130 -14.13 -32.66 -21.18
C ASP A 130 -13.14 -33.65 -21.83
N TRP A 131 -12.20 -33.14 -22.63
CA TRP A 131 -11.22 -33.99 -23.32
C TRP A 131 -10.18 -34.59 -22.38
N THR A 132 -9.93 -35.88 -22.58
CA THR A 132 -8.94 -36.64 -21.83
C THR A 132 -7.55 -36.54 -22.48
N PRO A 133 -6.45 -36.80 -21.76
CA PRO A 133 -5.10 -36.78 -22.32
C PRO A 133 -4.93 -37.63 -23.59
N GLU A 134 -5.66 -38.74 -23.69
CA GLU A 134 -5.69 -39.64 -24.84
C GLU A 134 -6.32 -39.00 -26.08
N ASP A 135 -7.29 -38.09 -25.89
CA ASP A 135 -7.92 -37.33 -26.97
C ASP A 135 -7.02 -36.19 -27.44
N TRP A 136 -6.28 -35.55 -26.53
CA TRP A 136 -5.25 -34.56 -26.89
C TRP A 136 -4.10 -35.18 -27.68
N GLY A 137 -3.79 -36.46 -27.43
CA GLY A 137 -2.76 -37.21 -28.17
C GLY A 137 -3.06 -37.40 -29.66
N LYS A 138 -4.32 -37.19 -30.08
CA LYS A 138 -4.75 -37.28 -31.49
C LYS A 138 -4.68 -35.93 -32.22
N VAL A 139 -4.41 -34.84 -31.50
CA VAL A 139 -4.40 -33.48 -32.07
C VAL A 139 -3.02 -33.15 -32.63
N ILE A 140 -3.00 -32.69 -33.87
CA ILE A 140 -1.80 -32.12 -34.49
C ILE A 140 -1.97 -30.61 -34.57
N PHE A 141 -1.02 -29.87 -34.01
CA PHE A 141 -0.99 -28.41 -34.10
C PHE A 141 -0.09 -27.98 -35.26
N PHE A 142 -0.64 -27.31 -36.26
CA PHE A 142 0.14 -26.71 -37.34
C PHE A 142 0.46 -25.25 -36.99
N PRO A 143 1.75 -24.88 -36.86
CA PRO A 143 2.16 -23.53 -36.44
C PRO A 143 1.96 -22.45 -37.52
N ASP A 144 1.79 -22.85 -38.79
CA ASP A 144 1.73 -21.93 -39.93
C ASP A 144 0.34 -21.28 -40.14
N CYS A 145 -0.69 -21.74 -39.42
CA CYS A 145 -2.04 -21.19 -39.47
C CYS A 145 -2.26 -20.16 -38.36
N LEU A 146 -1.50 -19.06 -38.38
CA LEU A 146 -1.52 -18.00 -37.36
C LEU A 146 -2.82 -17.17 -37.27
N GLU A 147 -3.85 -17.46 -38.07
CA GLU A 147 -5.15 -16.78 -37.99
C GLU A 147 -6.35 -17.68 -37.63
N HIS A 148 -6.19 -19.01 -37.69
CA HIS A 148 -7.28 -19.95 -37.45
C HIS A 148 -6.76 -21.16 -36.68
N LEU A 149 -7.13 -21.28 -35.40
CA LEU A 149 -7.00 -22.53 -34.63
C LEU A 149 -8.04 -23.53 -35.17
N ASP A 150 -7.81 -24.05 -36.36
CA ASP A 150 -8.59 -25.17 -36.90
C ASP A 150 -7.94 -26.47 -36.40
N ILE A 151 -8.39 -26.89 -35.20
CA ILE A 151 -8.11 -28.21 -34.66
C ILE A 151 -8.83 -29.21 -35.57
N SER A 152 -8.10 -29.78 -36.54
CA SER A 152 -8.58 -30.81 -37.43
C SER A 152 -8.26 -32.17 -36.81
N LEU A 153 -9.30 -32.97 -36.55
CA LEU A 153 -9.18 -34.38 -36.20
C LEU A 153 -9.32 -35.19 -37.49
N PHE A 154 -8.48 -36.22 -37.65
CA PHE A 154 -8.66 -37.27 -38.65
C PHE A 154 -9.69 -38.31 -38.18
#